data_AF-A0A7A6U3X0-F1
#
_entry.id   AF-A0A7A6U3X0-F1
#
_cell.length_a   1.000
_cell.length_b   1.000
_cell.length_c   1.000
_cell.angle_alpha   90.00
_cell.angle_beta   90.00
_cell.angle_gamma   90.00
#
_symmetry.space_group_name_H-M   'P 1'
#
loop_
_entity.id
_entity.type
_entity.pdbx_description
1 polymer ?
#
loop_
_entity_poly.entity_id
_entity_poly.type
_entity_poly.pdbx_seq_one_letter_code
_entity_poly.pdbx_strand_id
1 'polypeptide(L)'
;KNDMIVLTDDDIIYPPDYVEKMLNFYNSFAIFNCIVGIHGCIYIDAFDGDQSKRKVFSFTQGLLRPRVVNQLGTGTVFLKADQLPSLKYMDGSQRFVDVRFSRYMLENEIGMICVPREKNWLREVSSGSMEGLWNTFTKKWPLDIIKETQAIAGYSKLNLELVYNVEG
;
A
#
# COMPACT_ATOMS: atom_id res chain seq x y z
N LYS A 1 13.44 -13.08 -13.10
CA LYS A 1 13.82 -11.84 -13.82
C LYS A 1 14.17 -10.80 -12.77
N ASN A 2 15.25 -10.03 -12.92
CA ASN A 2 15.69 -9.04 -11.91
C ASN A 2 15.10 -7.64 -12.15
N ASP A 3 14.03 -7.55 -12.96
CA ASP A 3 13.40 -6.29 -13.30
C ASP A 3 12.67 -5.74 -12.06
N MET A 4 12.90 -4.47 -11.76
CA MET A 4 12.19 -3.74 -10.71
C MET A 4 11.07 -2.92 -11.35
N ILE A 5 9.93 -2.87 -10.69
CA ILE A 5 8.73 -2.16 -11.12
C ILE A 5 8.40 -1.08 -10.09
N VAL A 6 7.99 0.07 -10.59
CA VAL A 6 7.40 1.16 -9.81
C VAL A 6 6.00 1.39 -10.34
N LEU A 7 5.02 1.35 -9.45
CA LEU A 7 3.63 1.70 -9.74
C LEU A 7 3.38 3.12 -9.25
N THR A 8 2.85 3.97 -10.14
CA THR A 8 2.66 5.40 -9.92
C THR A 8 1.27 5.85 -10.39
N ASP A 9 0.69 6.83 -9.69
CA ASP A 9 -0.49 7.57 -10.14
C ASP A 9 -0.05 8.85 -10.88
N ASP A 10 -0.90 9.35 -11.78
CA ASP A 10 -0.65 10.55 -12.58
C ASP A 10 -1.00 11.87 -11.87
N ASP A 11 -1.64 11.79 -10.71
CA ASP A 11 -2.04 12.91 -9.86
C ASP A 11 -1.10 13.13 -8.65
N ILE A 12 0.06 12.46 -8.63
CA ILE A 12 1.08 12.60 -7.58
C ILE A 12 2.36 13.23 -8.16
N ILE A 13 2.88 14.24 -7.47
CA ILE A 13 4.20 14.80 -7.70
C ILE A 13 5.21 13.98 -6.90
N TYR A 14 5.99 13.17 -7.62
CA TYR A 14 7.10 12.39 -7.08
C TYR A 14 8.39 13.24 -7.04
N PRO A 15 9.17 13.17 -5.96
CA PRO A 15 10.43 13.87 -5.87
C PRO A 15 11.51 13.20 -6.75
N PRO A 16 12.58 13.93 -7.16
CA PRO A 16 13.61 13.38 -8.03
C PRO A 16 14.34 12.15 -7.46
N ASP A 17 14.42 12.05 -6.13
CA ASP A 17 15.04 10.93 -5.40
C ASP A 17 14.08 9.77 -5.13
N TYR A 18 12.84 9.81 -5.65
CA TYR A 18 11.78 8.83 -5.33
C TYR A 18 12.23 7.39 -5.56
N VAL A 19 12.65 7.07 -6.78
CA VAL A 19 13.04 5.69 -7.15
C VAL A 19 14.29 5.26 -6.38
N GLU A 20 15.29 6.14 -6.25
CA GLU A 20 16.53 5.85 -5.51
C GLU A 20 16.23 5.52 -4.04
N LYS A 21 15.41 6.34 -3.37
CA LYS A 21 15.02 6.12 -1.98
C LYS A 21 14.25 4.81 -1.80
N MET A 22 13.32 4.51 -2.71
CA MET A 22 12.54 3.27 -2.68
C MET A 22 13.43 2.04 -2.87
N LEU A 23 14.34 2.07 -3.85
CA LEU A 23 15.29 0.99 -4.11
C LEU A 23 16.25 0.77 -2.94
N ASN A 24 16.84 1.84 -2.40
CA ASN A 24 17.75 1.77 -1.26
C ASN A 24 17.04 1.19 -0.04
N PHE A 25 15.80 1.62 0.22
CA PHE A 25 15.01 1.10 1.34
C PHE A 25 14.63 -0.37 1.11
N TYR A 26 14.18 -0.75 -0.09
CA TYR A 26 13.90 -2.14 -0.46
C TYR A 26 15.10 -3.05 -0.24
N ASN A 27 16.29 -2.64 -0.67
CA ASN A 27 17.51 -3.42 -0.56
C ASN A 27 17.89 -3.75 0.90
N SER A 28 17.56 -2.87 1.85
CA SER A 28 17.76 -3.13 3.29
C SER A 28 16.94 -4.31 3.81
N PHE A 29 15.86 -4.68 3.12
CA PHE A 29 14.94 -5.76 3.51
C PHE A 29 14.82 -6.85 2.44
N ALA A 30 15.67 -6.86 1.41
CA ALA A 30 15.55 -7.75 0.25
C ALA A 30 15.77 -9.24 0.57
N ILE A 31 16.28 -9.56 1.77
CA ILE A 31 16.31 -10.93 2.30
C ILE A 31 14.91 -11.47 2.60
N PHE A 32 13.96 -10.60 2.92
CA PHE A 32 12.57 -10.96 3.15
C PHE A 32 11.79 -10.96 1.84
N ASN A 33 10.78 -11.84 1.75
CA ASN A 33 9.80 -11.76 0.69
C ASN A 33 8.85 -10.59 0.97
N CYS A 34 9.23 -9.38 0.56
CA CYS A 34 8.44 -8.18 0.79
C CYS A 34 8.46 -7.23 -0.40
N ILE A 35 7.55 -6.25 -0.37
CA ILE A 35 7.50 -5.08 -1.23
C ILE A 35 7.43 -3.82 -0.38
N VAL A 36 7.70 -2.66 -0.98
CA VAL A 36 7.72 -1.38 -0.27
C VAL A 36 6.82 -0.35 -0.94
N GLY A 37 6.20 0.54 -0.17
CA GLY A 37 5.33 1.59 -0.70
C GLY A 37 5.21 2.79 0.23
N ILE A 38 4.55 3.86 -0.23
CA ILE A 38 4.46 5.12 0.54
C ILE A 38 3.12 5.27 1.25
N HIS A 39 2.01 5.08 0.53
CA HIS A 39 0.69 5.13 1.13
C HIS A 39 0.38 3.75 1.72
N GLY A 40 0.17 3.67 3.04
CA GLY A 40 -0.06 2.40 3.72
C GLY A 40 -1.28 2.42 4.63
N CYS A 41 -1.81 1.25 4.96
CA CYS A 41 -2.92 1.11 5.89
C CYS A 41 -2.84 -0.17 6.75
N ILE A 42 -3.15 -0.05 8.03
CA ILE A 42 -3.37 -1.17 8.95
C ILE A 42 -4.83 -1.16 9.38
N TYR A 43 -5.51 -2.30 9.26
CA TYR A 43 -6.86 -2.50 9.75
C TYR A 43 -6.82 -3.16 11.12
N ILE A 44 -7.78 -2.88 11.99
CA ILE A 44 -7.92 -3.64 13.25
C ILE A 44 -8.49 -5.04 12.96
N ASP A 45 -8.26 -6.00 13.85
CA ASP A 45 -8.72 -7.38 13.67
C ASP A 45 -10.27 -7.49 13.63
N ALA A 46 -10.96 -6.58 14.31
CA ALA A 46 -12.43 -6.50 14.32
C ALA A 46 -13.01 -5.60 13.20
N PHE A 47 -12.34 -5.50 12.05
CA PHE A 47 -12.84 -4.71 10.91
C PHE A 47 -14.15 -5.29 10.36
N ASP A 48 -15.20 -4.47 10.34
CA ASP A 48 -16.56 -4.83 9.94
C ASP A 48 -17.05 -4.04 8.72
N GLY A 49 -16.14 -3.40 7.99
CA GLY A 49 -16.45 -2.49 6.88
C GLY A 49 -16.50 -1.02 7.28
N ASP A 50 -16.42 -0.69 8.58
CA ASP A 50 -16.25 0.68 9.02
C ASP A 50 -14.83 1.18 8.69
N GLN A 51 -14.78 2.08 7.71
CA GLN A 51 -13.55 2.70 7.23
C GLN A 51 -12.75 3.46 8.30
N SER A 52 -13.39 3.87 9.41
CA SER A 52 -12.69 4.52 10.53
C SER A 52 -11.84 3.54 11.35
N LYS A 53 -12.09 2.23 11.23
CA LYS A 53 -11.39 1.16 11.97
C LYS A 53 -10.06 0.76 11.31
N ARG A 54 -9.29 1.77 10.89
CA ARG A 54 -7.99 1.59 10.25
C ARG A 54 -7.06 2.76 10.58
N LYS A 55 -5.76 2.49 10.61
CA LYS A 55 -4.72 3.51 10.66
C LYS A 55 -4.18 3.72 9.25
N VAL A 56 -4.31 4.95 8.73
CA VAL A 56 -3.78 5.33 7.41
C VAL A 56 -2.44 6.06 7.59
N PHE A 57 -1.48 5.69 6.76
CA PHE A 57 -0.17 6.32 6.60
C PHE A 57 -0.15 7.04 5.25
N SER A 58 -0.82 8.19 5.17
CA SER A 58 -1.02 8.93 3.92
C SER A 58 0.29 9.45 3.33
N PHE A 59 0.47 9.33 2.01
CA PHE A 59 1.71 9.72 1.32
C PHE A 59 2.12 11.19 1.50
N THR A 60 1.16 12.08 1.77
CA THR A 60 1.43 13.50 2.06
C THR A 60 1.95 13.74 3.48
N GLN A 61 1.74 12.79 4.40
CA GLN A 61 2.15 12.90 5.79
C GLN A 61 3.55 12.31 6.01
N GLY A 62 4.25 12.84 7.02
CA GLY A 62 5.52 12.28 7.46
C GLY A 62 5.32 10.97 8.20
N LEU A 63 6.29 10.07 8.03
CA LEU A 63 6.38 8.80 8.74
C LEU A 63 7.82 8.62 9.22
N LEU A 64 8.02 8.67 10.53
CA LEU A 64 9.36 8.67 11.14
C LEU A 64 10.06 7.30 11.07
N ARG A 65 9.29 6.22 11.21
CA ARG A 65 9.79 4.84 11.25
C ARG A 65 8.98 3.97 10.29
N PRO A 66 9.60 2.96 9.68
CA PRO A 66 8.89 2.11 8.73
C PRO A 66 7.79 1.34 9.45
N ARG A 67 6.75 0.97 8.70
CA ARG A 67 5.62 0.20 9.24
C ARG A 67 5.29 -0.96 8.34
N VAL A 68 5.14 -2.15 8.89
CA VAL A 68 4.55 -3.29 8.17
C VAL A 68 3.04 -3.09 8.16
N VAL A 69 2.43 -3.20 6.99
CA VAL A 69 1.03 -2.82 6.76
C VAL A 69 0.22 -3.94 6.11
N ASN A 70 -1.10 -3.90 6.29
CA ASN A 70 -2.01 -4.84 5.62
C ASN A 70 -2.24 -4.46 4.16
N GLN A 71 -2.12 -3.17 3.84
CA GLN A 71 -2.36 -2.63 2.50
C GLN A 71 -1.37 -1.53 2.13
N LEU A 72 -0.95 -1.54 0.87
CA LEU A 72 -0.29 -0.41 0.22
C LEU A 72 -1.19 0.17 -0.88
N GLY A 73 -1.15 1.49 -1.05
CA GLY A 73 -1.77 2.18 -2.18
C GLY A 73 -0.96 1.97 -3.44
N THR A 74 -1.55 1.36 -4.49
CA THR A 74 -0.82 0.89 -5.66
C THR A 74 -0.09 1.99 -6.41
N GLY A 75 -0.58 3.24 -6.37
CA GLY A 75 0.09 4.39 -6.95
C GLY A 75 1.42 4.78 -6.29
N THR A 76 1.92 4.03 -5.31
CA THR A 76 3.18 4.37 -4.62
C THR A 76 4.07 3.18 -4.32
N VAL A 77 3.94 2.08 -5.07
CA VAL A 77 4.59 0.79 -4.76
C VAL A 77 5.86 0.58 -5.59
N PHE A 78 6.86 -0.02 -4.95
CA PHE A 78 8.08 -0.57 -5.56
C PHE A 78 8.18 -2.08 -5.27
N LEU A 79 8.39 -2.88 -6.31
CA LEU A 79 8.43 -4.35 -6.22
C LEU A 79 9.25 -4.99 -7.35
N LYS A 80 9.61 -6.28 -7.21
CA LYS A 80 10.15 -7.07 -8.32
C LYS A 80 9.05 -7.45 -9.31
N ALA A 81 9.42 -7.63 -10.57
CA ALA A 81 8.47 -7.97 -11.62
C ALA A 81 7.72 -9.29 -11.42
N ASP A 82 8.33 -10.27 -10.73
CA ASP A 82 7.69 -11.56 -10.41
C ASP A 82 6.71 -11.48 -9.23
N GLN A 83 6.75 -10.39 -8.44
CA GLN A 83 5.80 -10.10 -7.38
C GLN A 83 4.56 -9.35 -7.89
N LEU A 84 4.54 -8.87 -9.14
CA LEU A 84 3.42 -8.14 -9.70
C LEU A 84 2.25 -9.11 -10.03
N PRO A 85 1.02 -8.87 -9.54
CA PRO A 85 -0.11 -9.71 -9.88
C PRO A 85 -0.44 -9.62 -11.37
N SER A 86 -0.87 -10.74 -11.95
CA SER A 86 -1.37 -10.75 -13.33
C SER A 86 -2.63 -9.88 -13.47
N LEU A 87 -2.85 -9.28 -14.65
CA LEU A 87 -4.07 -8.53 -14.94
C LEU A 87 -5.34 -9.37 -14.74
N LYS A 88 -5.26 -10.68 -15.01
CA LYS A 88 -6.37 -11.61 -14.76
C LYS A 88 -6.74 -11.72 -13.28
N TYR A 89 -5.76 -11.68 -12.38
CA TYR A 89 -6.02 -11.70 -10.93
C TYR A 89 -6.67 -10.39 -10.47
N MET A 90 -6.24 -9.26 -11.05
CA MET A 90 -6.77 -7.92 -10.76
C MET A 90 -8.10 -7.64 -11.44
N ASP A 91 -8.61 -8.54 -12.30
CA ASP A 91 -9.87 -8.32 -12.98
C ASP A 91 -11.04 -8.17 -11.99
N GLY A 92 -11.94 -7.25 -12.30
CA GLY A 92 -13.05 -6.86 -11.42
C GLY A 92 -12.67 -5.98 -10.23
N SER A 93 -11.38 -5.65 -10.03
CA SER A 93 -10.94 -4.82 -8.89
C SER A 93 -11.07 -3.32 -9.13
N GLN A 94 -11.77 -2.90 -10.19
CA GLN A 94 -11.96 -1.48 -10.47
C GLN A 94 -12.55 -0.82 -9.22
N ARG A 95 -11.97 0.31 -8.79
CA ARG A 95 -12.37 1.08 -7.60
C ARG A 95 -11.84 0.55 -6.26
N PHE A 96 -11.23 -0.63 -6.18
CA PHE A 96 -10.62 -1.14 -4.93
C PHE A 96 -9.29 -1.87 -5.19
N VAL A 97 -8.55 -1.40 -6.19
CA VAL A 97 -7.30 -2.00 -6.69
C VAL A 97 -6.31 -2.26 -5.54
N ASP A 98 -6.14 -1.30 -4.63
CA ASP A 98 -5.27 -1.43 -3.46
C ASP A 98 -5.60 -2.64 -2.59
N VAL A 99 -6.88 -2.91 -2.36
CA VAL A 99 -7.35 -4.02 -1.51
C VAL A 99 -7.05 -5.35 -2.21
N ARG A 100 -7.43 -5.48 -3.49
CA ARG A 100 -7.18 -6.72 -4.25
C ARG A 100 -5.68 -6.98 -4.42
N PHE A 101 -4.90 -5.94 -4.67
CA PHE A 101 -3.45 -6.02 -4.76
C PHE A 101 -2.84 -6.51 -3.43
N SER A 102 -3.28 -5.95 -2.31
CA SER A 102 -2.79 -6.32 -0.99
C SER A 102 -3.21 -7.74 -0.59
N ARG A 103 -4.38 -8.19 -1.05
CA ARG A 103 -4.81 -9.57 -0.92
C ARG A 103 -3.91 -10.54 -1.69
N TYR A 104 -3.50 -10.19 -2.91
CA TYR A 104 -2.52 -10.98 -3.65
C TYR A 104 -1.22 -11.13 -2.86
N MET A 105 -0.72 -10.03 -2.27
CA MET A 105 0.50 -10.05 -1.47
C MET A 105 0.36 -11.00 -0.29
N LEU A 106 -0.74 -10.92 0.45
CA LEU A 106 -1.01 -11.84 1.55
C LEU A 106 -1.10 -13.31 1.10
N GLU A 107 -1.83 -13.59 0.02
CA GLU A 107 -2.02 -14.96 -0.51
C GLU A 107 -0.71 -15.59 -1.02
N ASN A 108 0.29 -14.77 -1.36
CA ASN A 108 1.62 -15.20 -1.82
C ASN A 108 2.71 -15.00 -0.75
N GLU A 109 2.32 -14.76 0.50
CA GLU A 109 3.24 -14.56 1.64
C GLU A 109 4.27 -13.43 1.40
N ILE A 110 3.86 -12.40 0.67
CA ILE A 110 4.64 -11.19 0.39
C ILE A 110 4.28 -10.13 1.44
N GLY A 111 5.23 -9.77 2.29
CA GLY A 111 5.06 -8.69 3.25
C GLY A 111 5.04 -7.31 2.60
N MET A 112 4.38 -6.34 3.23
CA MET A 112 4.27 -4.97 2.73
C MET A 112 4.81 -3.98 3.76
N ILE A 113 5.75 -3.13 3.33
CA ILE A 113 6.39 -2.12 4.19
C ILE A 113 6.08 -0.71 3.70
N CYS A 114 5.53 0.11 4.58
CA CYS A 114 5.34 1.54 4.39
C CYS A 114 6.63 2.30 4.75
N VAL A 115 7.21 2.96 3.75
CA VAL A 115 8.55 3.57 3.82
C VAL A 115 8.54 4.91 4.60
N PRO A 116 9.55 5.17 5.45
CA PRO A 116 9.72 6.44 6.14
C PRO A 116 9.93 7.61 5.19
N ARG A 117 9.39 8.76 5.58
CA ARG A 117 9.48 9.99 4.78
C ARG A 117 9.22 11.22 5.63
N GLU A 118 9.70 12.34 5.14
CA GLU A 118 9.28 13.64 5.64
C GLU A 118 7.88 13.98 5.12
N LYS A 119 7.21 14.88 5.84
CA LYS A 119 5.91 15.41 5.40
C LYS A 119 6.08 16.10 4.05
N ASN A 120 5.11 15.90 3.14
CA ASN A 120 5.10 16.47 1.79
C ASN A 120 6.28 16.05 0.89
N TRP A 121 6.99 14.95 1.20
CA TRP A 121 7.99 14.41 0.28
C TRP A 121 7.35 13.99 -1.06
N LEU A 122 6.20 13.32 -1.00
CA LEU A 122 5.24 13.24 -2.12
C LEU A 122 4.14 14.28 -1.92
N ARG A 123 3.66 14.87 -3.01
CA ARG A 123 2.59 15.88 -2.99
C ARG A 123 1.52 15.53 -4.00
N GLU A 124 0.28 15.89 -3.71
CA GLU A 124 -0.79 15.83 -4.71
C GLU A 124 -0.55 16.91 -5.77
N VAL A 125 -0.88 16.61 -7.02
CA VAL A 125 -1.02 17.63 -8.06
C VAL A 125 -2.22 18.48 -7.66
N SER A 126 -1.98 19.73 -7.24
CA SER A 126 -3.04 20.65 -6.87
C SER A 126 -3.81 21.10 -8.12
N SER A 127 -4.80 20.33 -8.54
CA SER A 127 -5.78 20.78 -9.53
C SER A 127 -6.83 21.62 -8.81
N GLY A 128 -6.92 22.92 -9.11
CA GLY A 128 -7.90 23.85 -8.54
C GLY A 128 -9.37 23.55 -8.83
N SER A 129 -9.71 22.34 -9.26
CA SER A 129 -11.06 21.77 -9.38
C SER A 129 -10.95 20.36 -9.94
N MET A 130 -10.85 19.36 -9.08
CA MET A 130 -11.23 18.00 -9.47
C MET A 130 -11.68 17.27 -8.20
N GLU A 131 -12.97 17.04 -8.10
CA GLU A 131 -13.54 16.07 -7.17
C GLU A 131 -12.90 14.71 -7.48
N GLY A 132 -11.86 14.35 -6.74
CA GLY A 132 -11.20 13.06 -6.90
C GLY A 132 -12.19 11.90 -6.70
N LEU A 133 -11.88 10.75 -7.30
CA LEU A 133 -12.61 9.48 -7.13
C LEU A 133 -12.80 9.10 -5.64
N TRP A 134 -11.96 9.63 -4.75
CA TRP A 134 -12.11 9.54 -3.29
C TRP A 134 -13.44 10.11 -2.77
N ASN A 135 -13.95 11.20 -3.34
CA ASN A 135 -15.19 11.86 -2.87
C ASN A 135 -16.46 11.20 -3.40
N THR A 136 -16.39 10.44 -4.49
CA THR A 136 -17.53 9.68 -5.06
C THR A 136 -17.61 8.25 -4.55
N PHE A 137 -16.62 7.78 -3.78
CA PHE A 137 -16.79 6.54 -3.02
C PHE A 137 -17.81 6.75 -1.92
N THR A 138 -18.91 6.02 -2.01
CA THR A 138 -19.97 6.02 -1.01
C THR A 138 -19.37 5.80 0.38
N LYS A 139 -19.82 6.60 1.37
CA LYS A 139 -19.47 6.44 2.80
C LYS A 139 -19.58 4.98 3.29
N LYS A 140 -20.36 4.15 2.59
CA LYS A 140 -20.48 2.71 2.78
C LYS A 140 -19.85 1.96 1.61
N TRP A 141 -18.91 1.06 1.91
CA TRP A 141 -18.33 0.16 0.90
C TRP A 141 -19.32 -0.95 0.53
N PRO A 142 -19.39 -1.36 -0.75
CA PRO A 142 -20.00 -2.61 -1.20
C PRO A 142 -19.53 -3.84 -0.39
N LEU A 143 -20.40 -4.83 -0.22
CA LEU A 143 -20.15 -6.01 0.64
C LEU A 143 -18.97 -6.87 0.16
N ASP A 144 -18.78 -6.97 -1.14
CA ASP A 144 -17.64 -7.63 -1.78
C ASP A 144 -16.31 -6.96 -1.40
N ILE A 145 -16.23 -5.63 -1.44
CA ILE A 145 -15.04 -4.87 -1.01
C ILE A 145 -14.79 -5.07 0.49
N ILE A 146 -15.85 -5.05 1.31
CA ILE A 146 -15.75 -5.32 2.75
C ILE A 146 -15.16 -6.71 2.99
N LYS A 147 -15.67 -7.74 2.30
CA LYS A 147 -15.18 -9.12 2.45
C LYS A 147 -13.73 -9.27 2.03
N GLU A 148 -13.31 -8.62 0.96
CA GLU A 148 -11.89 -8.63 0.55
C GLU A 148 -11.00 -7.93 1.57
N THR A 149 -11.45 -6.80 2.10
CA THR A 149 -10.72 -6.08 3.12
C THR A 149 -10.62 -6.91 4.41
N GLN A 150 -11.68 -7.60 4.79
CA GLN A 150 -11.68 -8.53 5.93
C GLN A 150 -10.69 -9.69 5.76
N ALA A 151 -10.41 -10.11 4.53
CA ALA A 151 -9.42 -11.16 4.29
C ALA A 151 -7.99 -10.72 4.63
N ILE A 152 -7.69 -9.43 4.48
CA ILE A 152 -6.37 -8.85 4.77
C ILE A 152 -6.30 -8.10 6.10
N ALA A 153 -7.45 -7.84 6.73
CA ALA A 153 -7.53 -6.99 7.91
C ALA A 153 -6.99 -7.66 9.18
N GLY A 154 -6.39 -6.85 10.05
CA GLY A 154 -5.98 -7.24 11.38
C GLY A 154 -4.47 -7.27 11.58
N TYR A 155 -4.05 -7.01 12.81
CA TYR A 155 -2.66 -7.19 13.21
C TYR A 155 -2.26 -8.67 13.12
N SER A 156 -3.23 -9.57 13.31
CA SER A 156 -3.06 -11.01 13.10
C SER A 156 -2.72 -11.42 11.66
N LYS A 157 -2.88 -10.52 10.68
CA LYS A 157 -2.54 -10.73 9.27
C LYS A 157 -1.22 -10.11 8.85
N LEU A 158 -0.51 -9.44 9.75
CA LEU A 158 0.83 -8.94 9.47
C LEU A 158 1.86 -10.06 9.59
N ASN A 159 2.87 -10.05 8.72
CA ASN A 159 4.00 -10.96 8.83
C ASN A 159 4.81 -10.59 10.10
N LEU A 160 4.70 -11.40 11.15
CA LEU A 160 5.31 -11.12 12.47
C LEU A 160 6.84 -11.08 12.43
N GLU A 161 7.47 -11.94 11.62
CA GLU A 161 8.93 -11.90 11.43
C GLU A 161 9.34 -10.58 10.78
N LEU A 162 8.60 -10.14 9.76
CA LEU A 162 8.87 -8.86 9.11
C LEU A 162 8.63 -7.69 10.07
N VAL A 163 7.56 -7.73 10.87
CA VAL A 163 7.27 -6.70 11.89
C VAL A 163 8.45 -6.58 12.87
N TYR A 164 8.96 -7.71 13.38
CA TYR A 164 10.06 -7.71 14.33
C TYR A 164 11.34 -7.09 13.73
N ASN A 165 11.67 -7.42 12.48
CA ASN A 165 12.90 -6.95 11.83
C ASN A 165 12.81 -5.53 11.25
N VAL A 166 11.59 -5.04 10.95
CA VAL A 166 11.37 -3.71 10.37
C VAL A 166 11.05 -2.67 11.45
N GLU A 167 10.25 -3.03 12.45
CA GLU A 167 9.75 -2.10 13.47
C GLU A 167 10.46 -2.19 14.84
N GLY A 168 11.24 -3.26 15.07
CA GLY A 168 12.05 -3.46 16.29
C GLY A 168 13.30 -2.59 16.33
#